data_AF-A0A7C6P199-F1
#
_entry.id   AF-A0A7C6P199-F1
#
_cell.length_a   1.000
_cell.length_b   1.000
_cell.length_c   1.000
_cell.angle_alpha   90.00
_cell.angle_beta   90.00
_cell.angle_gamma   90.00
#
_symmetry.space_group_name_H-M   'P 1'
#
loop_
_entity.id
_entity.type
_entity.pdbx_description
1 polymer ?
#
loop_
_entity_poly.entity_id
_entity_poly.type
_entity_poly.pdbx_seq_one_letter_code
_entity_poly.pdbx_strand_id
1 'polypeptide(L)' 'MLKGCGIDLVKISRIKSAWERFGRRFLERVFTPAEQEYCLARKRPEESLAARFAAKEAVAKALG' A
#
# COMPACT_ATOMS: atom_id res chain seq x y z
N MET A 1 -16.73 18.91 -12.64
CA MET A 1 -15.92 19.61 -11.62
C MET A 1 -15.13 18.59 -10.83
N LEU A 2 -13.83 18.82 -10.61
CA LEU A 2 -13.00 17.99 -9.72
C LEU A 2 -13.55 18.06 -8.29
N LYS A 3 -13.73 16.90 -7.64
CA LYS A 3 -14.31 16.80 -6.29
C LYS A 3 -13.28 16.89 -5.17
N GLY A 4 -12.04 16.47 -5.45
CA GLY A 4 -10.91 16.54 -4.53
C GLY A 4 -9.66 15.96 -5.20
N CYS A 5 -8.49 16.19 -4.61
CA CYS A 5 -7.22 15.62 -5.05
C CYS A 5 -6.38 15.21 -3.84
N GLY A 6 -5.51 14.22 -4.02
CA GLY A 6 -4.69 13.71 -2.94
C GLY A 6 -3.37 13.14 -3.45
N ILE A 7 -2.34 13.30 -2.63
CA ILE A 7 -0.99 12.83 -2.89
C ILE A 7 -0.42 12.21 -1.62
N ASP A 8 0.33 11.13 -1.77
CA ASP A 8 1.07 10.52 -0.68
C ASP A 8 2.41 9.99 -1.14
N LEU A 9 3.39 10.04 -0.24
CA LEU A 9 4.74 9.56 -0.48
C LEU A 9 5.14 8.59 0.63
N VAL A 10 5.48 7.37 0.23
CA VAL A 10 5.80 6.27 1.15
C VAL A 10 7.21 5.76 0.88
N LYS A 11 8.02 5.70 1.94
CA LYS A 11 9.32 5.01 1.88
C LYS A 11 9.09 3.50 1.80
N ILE A 12 9.64 2.84 0.78
CA ILE A 12 9.58 1.38 0.61
C ILE A 12 10.10 0.66 1.86
N SER A 13 11.18 1.16 2.47
CA SER A 13 11.75 0.60 3.70
C SER A 13 10.75 0.58 4.86
N ARG A 14 9.86 1.58 4.98
CA ARG A 14 8.83 1.62 6.01
C ARG A 14 7.84 0.46 5.86
N ILE A 15 7.42 0.19 4.62
CA ILE A 15 6.47 -0.88 4.31
C ILE A 15 7.12 -2.23 4.46
N LYS A 16 8.37 -2.37 4.02
CA LYS A 16 9.18 -3.57 4.23
C LYS A 16 9.29 -3.88 5.73
N SER A 17 9.72 -2.93 6.56
CA SER A 17 9.86 -3.15 8.00
C SER A 17 8.52 -3.44 8.71
N ALA A 18 7.42 -2.80 8.28
CA ALA A 18 6.10 -3.11 8.80
C ALA A 18 5.67 -4.54 8.45
N TRP A 19 5.90 -4.95 7.20
CA TRP A 19 5.60 -6.31 6.76
C TRP A 19 6.48 -7.35 7.46
N GLU A 20 7.78 -7.11 7.62
CA GLU A 20 8.68 -8.00 8.37
C GLU A 20 8.27 -8.12 9.84
N ARG A 21 7.85 -7.01 10.47
CA ARG A 21 7.48 -6.98 11.89
C ARG A 21 6.12 -7.64 12.18
N PHE A 22 5.14 -7.44 11.31
CA PHE A 22 3.75 -7.84 11.55
C PHE A 22 3.26 -8.98 10.65
N GLY A 23 4.05 -9.36 9.65
CA GLY A 23 3.78 -10.46 8.73
C GLY A 23 2.40 -10.35 8.07
N ARG A 24 1.69 -11.48 8.10
CA ARG A 24 0.37 -11.63 7.47
C ARG A 24 -0.69 -10.67 8.04
N ARG A 25 -0.62 -10.32 9.33
CA ARG A 25 -1.55 -9.38 9.96
C ARG A 25 -1.52 -7.99 9.33
N PHE A 26 -0.35 -7.53 8.88
CA PHE A 26 -0.25 -6.27 8.15
C PHE A 26 -0.89 -6.37 6.77
N LEU A 27 -0.64 -7.47 6.07
CA LEU A 27 -1.18 -7.69 4.73
C LEU A 27 -2.71 -7.73 4.74
N GLU A 28 -3.30 -8.52 5.63
CA GLU A 28 -4.75 -8.68 5.74
C GLU A 28 -5.47 -7.40 6.18
N ARG A 29 -4.79 -6.54 6.96
CA ARG A 29 -5.37 -5.28 7.41
C ARG A 29 -5.42 -4.20 6.32
N VAL A 30 -4.46 -4.21 5.39
CA VAL A 30 -4.23 -3.08 4.47
C VAL A 30 -4.55 -3.43 3.01
N PHE A 31 -4.39 -4.70 2.63
CA PHE A 31 -4.51 -5.15 1.26
C PHE A 31 -5.61 -6.20 1.13
N THR A 32 -6.43 -6.04 0.10
CA THR A 32 -7.40 -7.05 -0.31
C THR A 32 -6.70 -8.34 -0.78
N PRO A 33 -7.39 -9.49 -0.80
CA PRO A 33 -6.78 -10.74 -1.26
C PRO A 33 -6.17 -10.66 -2.67
N ALA A 34 -6.85 -10.01 -3.62
CA ALA A 34 -6.35 -9.83 -4.98
C ALA A 34 -5.10 -8.93 -5.04
N GLU A 35 -5.03 -7.88 -4.21
CA GLU A 35 -3.83 -7.05 -4.12
C GLU A 35 -2.65 -7.83 -3.53
N GLN A 36 -2.89 -8.66 -2.51
CA GLN A 36 -1.86 -9.50 -1.92
C GLN A 36 -1.30 -10.48 -2.96
N GLU A 37 -2.17 -11.19 -3.67
CA GLU A 37 -1.78 -12.11 -4.75
C GLU A 37 -0.91 -11.42 -5.80
N TYR A 38 -1.37 -10.27 -6.30
CA TYR A 38 -0.64 -9.49 -7.29
C TYR A 38 0.71 -8.98 -6.78
N CYS A 39 0.75 -8.39 -5.59
CA CYS A 39 1.96 -7.78 -5.03
C CYS A 39 3.01 -8.83 -4.65
N LEU A 40 2.58 -9.95 -4.05
CA LEU A 40 3.47 -11.01 -3.60
C LEU A 40 4.06 -11.84 -4.75
N ALA A 41 3.39 -11.86 -5.91
CA ALA A 41 3.94 -12.50 -7.12
C ALA A 41 5.10 -11.71 -7.78
N ARG A 42 5.40 -10.50 -7.32
CA ARG A 42 6.46 -9.65 -7.91
C ARG A 42 7.83 -10.04 -7.36
N LYS A 43 8.90 -9.79 -8.14
CA LYS A 43 10.30 -10.01 -7.71
C LYS A 43 10.67 -9.23 -6.44
N ARG A 44 10.07 -8.06 -6.25
CA ARG A 44 10.28 -7.16 -5.09
C ARG A 44 8.93 -6.76 -4.51
N PRO A 45 8.27 -7.64 -3.73
CA PRO A 45 6.92 -7.41 -3.26
C PRO A 45 6.77 -6.12 -2.45
N GLU A 46 7.77 -5.75 -1.65
CA GLU A 46 7.77 -4.56 -0.81
C GLU A 46 7.61 -3.25 -1.60
N GLU A 47 8.13 -3.19 -2.84
CA GLU A 47 7.94 -2.02 -3.70
C GLU A 47 6.50 -1.92 -4.20
N SER A 48 5.94 -3.06 -4.61
CA SER A 48 4.56 -3.11 -5.08
C SER A 48 3.57 -2.83 -3.96
N LEU A 49 3.83 -3.37 -2.76
CA LEU A 49 3.03 -3.11 -1.56
C LEU A 49 3.12 -1.62 -1.18
N ALA A 50 4.30 -1.01 -1.26
CA ALA A 50 4.47 0.41 -0.94
C ALA A 50 3.76 1.33 -1.92
N ALA A 51 3.84 1.05 -3.23
CA ALA A 51 3.10 1.80 -4.24
C ALA A 51 1.60 1.73 -4.01
N ARG A 52 1.07 0.53 -3.67
CA ARG A 52 -0.35 0.36 -3.40
C ARG A 52 -0.78 1.03 -2.10
N PHE A 53 0.07 1.02 -1.06
CA PHE A 53 -0.16 1.76 0.18
C PHE A 53 -0.30 3.27 -0.10
N ALA A 54 0.68 3.86 -0.81
CA ALA A 54 0.66 5.28 -1.16
C ALA A 54 -0.58 5.66 -1.99
N ALA A 55 -0.98 4.79 -2.94
CA ALA A 55 -2.18 5.01 -3.72
C ALA A 55 -3.46 5.04 -2.87
N LYS A 56 -3.60 4.14 -1.88
CA LYS A 56 -4.75 4.12 -0.97
C LYS A 56 -4.80 5.40 -0.11
N GLU A 57 -3.66 5.82 0.45
CA GLU A 57 -3.57 7.07 1.23
C GLU A 57 -3.87 8.30 0.37
N ALA A 58 -3.36 8.36 -0.86
CA ALA A 58 -3.66 9.45 -1.79
C ALA A 58 -5.16 9.53 -2.12
N VAL A 59 -5.82 8.39 -2.33
CA VAL A 59 -7.27 8.33 -2.56
C VAL A 59 -8.02 8.77 -1.30
N ALA A 60 -7.64 8.31 -0.11
CA ALA A 60 -8.26 8.75 1.14
C ALA A 60 -8.21 10.28 1.27
N LYS A 61 -7.05 10.90 1.05
CA LYS A 61 -6.89 12.36 1.07
C LYS A 61 -7.72 13.08 0.01
N ALA A 62 -7.93 12.47 -1.15
CA ALA A 62 -8.75 13.06 -2.21
C ALA A 62 -10.24 13.04 -1.90
N LEU A 63 -10.71 12.07 -1.09
CA LEU A 63 -12.11 11.90 -0.72
C LEU A 63 -12.51 12.71 0.52
N GLY A 64 -11.53 13.13 1.33
CA GLY A 64 -11.75 13.82 2.62
C GLY A 64 -11.93 12.83 3.75
#